data_AF-I1BYR2-F1
#
_entry.id   AF-I1BYR2-F1
#
_cell.length_a   1.000
_cell.length_b   1.000
_cell.length_c   1.000
_cell.angle_alpha   90.00
_cell.angle_beta   90.00
_cell.angle_gamma   90.00
#
_symmetry.space_group_name_H-M   'P 1'
#
loop_
_entity.id
_entity.type
_entity.pdbx_description
1 polymer ?
#
loop_
_entity_poly.entity_id
_entity_poly.type
_entity_poly.pdbx_seq_one_letter_code
_entity_poly.pdbx_strand_id
1 'polypeptide(L)'
;MVSFISISQGISFCLLASSMMVGSSALPVAGQPETPTNSISPGIPTELPDFGSGNLPSFSLPQGIPTGTFPTTFPTNFPSFDDEQNASDSSGNDSKNPSSLSSSSKETSPDAPSNVSHLPKNETSIERRSGSNSIVMASSSQISDLKKYAGIASIAYCPTVIAMKQWNCIPCRKYISDGKLITTFKSIVSDTNGFVVTSASQKTIFLVFRGTTSYQQSVVDMMANFVPFSKVSGAMVHAGFYNSVKEVVNNYYPKIQSVIKANPDYKVVVTGHSLGGAQALIAGVDLYNRDPSLFNSKNVEIYTIGQPRVGNTKFAKWVDSTGISIHRSVHSRDVVPHVPPRTIGYLHVGVESWIKADPSTVQVCTSNLESNSCSDTVEAFTNVMDHLSYFGIRMGTCF
;
A
#
# COMPACT_ATOMS: atom_id res chain seq x y z
N MET A 1 -10.02 10.38 -54.70
CA MET A 1 -8.96 9.54 -54.09
C MET A 1 -8.49 10.31 -52.86
N VAL A 2 -9.09 10.16 -51.66
CA VAL A 2 -8.89 9.09 -50.64
C VAL A 2 -7.38 8.80 -50.48
N SER A 3 -6.73 9.01 -49.33
CA SER A 3 -7.15 8.57 -48.00
C SER A 3 -6.49 9.37 -46.86
N PHE A 4 -7.30 9.65 -45.85
CA PHE A 4 -6.90 9.84 -44.45
C PHE A 4 -6.41 8.50 -43.86
N ILE A 5 -5.46 8.52 -42.93
CA ILE A 5 -5.19 7.38 -42.04
C ILE A 5 -5.51 7.84 -40.61
N SER A 6 -6.53 7.18 -40.07
CA SER A 6 -7.11 7.40 -38.74
C SER A 6 -6.35 6.63 -37.68
N ILE A 7 -6.24 7.29 -36.53
CA ILE A 7 -6.06 6.75 -35.19
C ILE A 7 -7.16 5.72 -34.90
N SER A 8 -6.81 4.53 -34.42
CA SER A 8 -7.66 3.64 -33.61
C SER A 8 -6.94 2.31 -33.40
N GLN A 9 -6.64 1.96 -32.14
CA GLN A 9 -6.94 0.66 -31.52
C GLN A 9 -6.12 0.51 -30.23
N GLY A 10 -6.70 0.96 -29.13
CA GLY A 10 -6.24 0.75 -27.77
C GLY A 10 -7.43 0.38 -26.89
N ILE A 11 -8.16 -0.68 -27.25
CA ILE A 11 -9.19 -1.31 -26.42
C ILE A 11 -9.22 -2.79 -26.80
N SER A 12 -8.54 -3.66 -26.06
CA SER A 12 -8.91 -5.07 -25.93
C SER A 12 -8.04 -5.75 -24.88
N PHE A 13 -8.45 -5.75 -23.62
CA PHE A 13 -8.00 -6.74 -22.64
C PHE A 13 -9.06 -6.88 -21.56
N CYS A 14 -10.15 -7.56 -21.90
CA CYS A 14 -11.01 -8.27 -20.98
C CYS A 14 -11.87 -9.25 -21.79
N LEU A 15 -12.08 -10.45 -21.22
CA LEU A 15 -12.77 -11.63 -21.75
C LEU A 15 -11.85 -12.62 -22.46
N LEU A 16 -11.45 -13.67 -21.73
CA LEU A 16 -11.69 -15.07 -22.07
C LEU A 16 -11.02 -15.96 -21.01
N ALA A 17 -11.82 -16.44 -20.05
CA ALA A 17 -11.48 -17.60 -19.25
C ALA A 17 -12.72 -18.47 -19.13
N SER A 18 -12.80 -19.50 -19.98
CA SER A 18 -13.62 -20.69 -19.74
C SER A 18 -13.11 -21.83 -20.60
N SER A 19 -12.77 -22.92 -19.90
CA SER A 19 -12.83 -24.32 -20.35
C SER A 19 -11.84 -24.79 -21.41
N MET A 20 -10.94 -25.70 -21.02
CA MET A 20 -10.82 -27.03 -21.63
C MET A 20 -9.81 -27.91 -20.86
N MET A 21 -10.31 -28.95 -20.20
CA MET A 21 -9.58 -30.19 -19.99
C MET A 21 -9.73 -31.05 -21.25
N VAL A 22 -8.65 -31.67 -21.75
CA VAL A 22 -8.52 -33.11 -22.06
C VAL A 22 -7.03 -33.40 -22.20
N GLY A 23 -6.56 -34.49 -21.61
CA GLY A 23 -5.16 -34.88 -21.54
C GLY A 23 -4.57 -35.42 -22.84
N SER A 24 -3.28 -35.73 -22.80
CA SER A 24 -2.67 -36.75 -23.65
C SER A 24 -1.37 -37.25 -23.04
N SER A 25 -1.29 -38.57 -23.00
CA SER A 25 -0.21 -39.45 -22.61
C SER A 25 0.97 -39.34 -23.59
N ALA A 26 2.20 -39.47 -23.11
CA ALA A 26 3.34 -39.82 -23.94
C ALA A 26 4.27 -40.81 -23.21
N LEU A 27 4.50 -41.94 -23.86
CA LEU A 27 5.43 -43.03 -23.50
C LEU A 27 6.90 -42.65 -23.83
N PRO A 28 7.89 -43.36 -23.25
CA PRO A 28 9.30 -43.02 -23.35
C PRO A 28 10.02 -43.69 -24.54
N VAL A 29 11.08 -43.05 -25.04
CA VAL A 29 12.04 -43.65 -25.99
C VAL A 29 13.34 -43.96 -25.25
N ALA A 30 13.77 -45.21 -25.39
CA ALA A 30 14.99 -45.78 -24.83
C ALA A 30 16.24 -45.46 -25.67
N GLY A 31 17.38 -45.31 -24.98
CA GLY A 31 18.72 -45.33 -25.57
C GLY A 31 19.73 -45.79 -24.51
N GLN A 32 20.52 -46.81 -24.85
CA GLN A 32 21.65 -47.42 -24.12
C GLN A 32 22.84 -47.48 -25.10
N PRO A 33 24.07 -47.88 -24.72
CA PRO A 33 24.87 -47.61 -23.52
C PRO A 33 26.33 -47.20 -23.89
N GLU A 34 27.20 -47.01 -22.88
CA GLU A 34 28.63 -47.39 -22.80
C GLU A 34 29.55 -46.37 -22.06
N THR A 35 30.32 -46.91 -21.11
CA THR A 35 31.46 -46.35 -20.35
C THR A 35 32.62 -47.39 -20.50
N PRO A 36 33.86 -47.27 -19.94
CA PRO A 36 34.46 -46.25 -19.05
C PRO A 36 35.95 -45.89 -19.36
N THR A 37 36.59 -45.01 -18.56
CA THR A 37 37.97 -45.22 -18.04
C THR A 37 38.32 -44.24 -16.91
N ASN A 38 39.09 -44.76 -15.94
CA ASN A 38 39.38 -44.25 -14.59
C ASN A 38 40.52 -43.21 -14.51
N SER A 39 40.54 -42.37 -13.45
CA SER A 39 41.67 -42.32 -12.49
C SER A 39 41.46 -41.43 -11.24
N ILE A 40 41.52 -42.09 -10.08
CA ILE A 40 42.26 -41.75 -8.83
C ILE A 40 41.68 -40.70 -7.82
N SER A 41 41.31 -41.23 -6.64
CA SER A 41 40.96 -40.64 -5.30
C SER A 41 42.22 -40.21 -4.49
N PRO A 42 42.19 -39.64 -3.24
CA PRO A 42 41.15 -39.75 -2.17
C PRO A 42 40.92 -38.58 -1.16
N GLY A 43 39.85 -38.66 -0.36
CA GLY A 43 39.74 -37.94 0.93
C GLY A 43 38.35 -37.84 1.63
N ILE A 44 37.92 -38.89 2.36
CA ILE A 44 37.30 -38.94 3.74
C ILE A 44 36.02 -38.09 4.08
N PRO A 45 35.05 -38.53 4.93
CA PRO A 45 34.36 -39.82 5.08
C PRO A 45 32.80 -39.70 5.08
N THR A 46 32.14 -40.83 4.86
CA THR A 46 30.70 -41.09 4.99
C THR A 46 30.31 -41.42 6.44
N GLU A 47 29.24 -40.81 6.98
CA GLU A 47 28.29 -41.44 7.91
C GLU A 47 27.06 -40.54 8.15
N LEU A 48 25.86 -41.10 7.97
CA LEU A 48 24.56 -40.53 8.35
C LEU A 48 23.74 -41.68 8.96
N PRO A 49 23.14 -41.51 10.15
CA PRO A 49 22.51 -42.62 10.86
C PRO A 49 21.13 -42.98 10.31
N ASP A 50 20.89 -44.29 10.34
CA ASP A 50 19.68 -45.04 10.04
C ASP A 50 18.53 -44.68 10.99
N PHE A 51 17.34 -44.40 10.43
CA PHE A 51 16.08 -44.34 11.16
C PHE A 51 15.06 -45.26 10.48
N GLY A 52 15.10 -46.52 10.88
CA GLY A 52 13.97 -47.32 11.37
C GLY A 52 12.61 -47.12 10.67
N SER A 53 12.25 -48.13 9.89
CA SER A 53 10.91 -48.42 9.39
C SER A 53 9.85 -48.49 10.50
N GLY A 54 8.93 -47.52 10.50
CA GLY A 54 7.71 -47.53 11.33
C GLY A 54 6.49 -47.29 10.45
N ASN A 55 5.55 -48.25 10.47
CA ASN A 55 4.27 -48.22 9.77
C ASN A 55 3.44 -46.97 10.11
N LEU A 56 3.00 -46.22 9.09
CA LEU A 56 1.99 -45.17 9.21
C LEU A 56 0.58 -45.77 9.03
N PRO A 57 -0.39 -45.51 9.91
CA PRO A 57 -1.76 -45.98 9.72
C PRO A 57 -2.50 -45.16 8.65
N SER A 58 -3.18 -45.86 7.75
CA SER A 58 -4.09 -45.32 6.73
C SER A 58 -5.31 -44.66 7.39
N PHE A 59 -5.50 -43.36 7.17
CA PHE A 59 -6.73 -42.65 7.52
C PHE A 59 -7.70 -42.68 6.35
N SER A 60 -8.84 -43.36 6.54
CA SER A 60 -9.97 -43.38 5.62
C SER A 60 -10.89 -42.17 5.88
N LEU A 61 -11.30 -41.48 4.82
CA LEU A 61 -12.26 -40.36 4.88
C LEU A 61 -13.69 -40.88 5.16
N PRO A 62 -14.49 -40.22 6.02
CA PRO A 62 -15.91 -40.55 6.18
C PRO A 62 -16.71 -40.12 4.94
N GLN A 63 -17.58 -41.01 4.45
CA GLN A 63 -18.58 -40.70 3.43
C GLN A 63 -19.87 -40.15 4.05
N GLY A 64 -20.49 -39.19 3.36
CA GLY A 64 -21.93 -38.92 3.43
C GLY A 64 -22.35 -37.57 4.03
N ILE A 65 -22.54 -36.55 3.18
CA ILE A 65 -23.49 -35.44 3.41
C ILE A 65 -24.23 -35.16 2.08
N PRO A 66 -25.56 -34.93 2.08
CA PRO A 66 -26.39 -34.96 0.88
C PRO A 66 -26.16 -33.77 -0.06
N THR A 67 -26.31 -34.02 -1.36
CA THR A 67 -26.35 -33.03 -2.45
C THR A 67 -27.52 -32.06 -2.26
N GLY A 68 -27.24 -30.87 -1.74
CA GLY A 68 -28.14 -29.72 -1.78
C GLY A 68 -28.00 -28.99 -3.11
N THR A 69 -29.13 -28.79 -3.77
CA THR A 69 -29.30 -28.06 -5.03
C THR A 69 -28.84 -26.60 -4.92
N PHE A 70 -27.91 -26.17 -5.77
CA PHE A 70 -27.57 -24.77 -5.96
C PHE A 70 -28.69 -24.04 -6.73
N PRO A 71 -29.18 -22.88 -6.29
CA PRO A 71 -30.08 -22.06 -7.09
C PRO A 71 -29.33 -21.47 -8.28
N THR A 72 -29.75 -21.82 -9.49
CA THR A 72 -29.27 -21.28 -10.76
C THR A 72 -30.06 -20.02 -11.15
N THR A 73 -30.02 -18.96 -10.34
CA THR A 73 -30.57 -17.65 -10.73
C THR A 73 -29.82 -16.50 -10.04
N PHE A 74 -29.18 -15.65 -10.85
CA PHE A 74 -28.64 -14.36 -10.45
C PHE A 74 -29.79 -13.34 -10.33
N PRO A 75 -29.90 -12.56 -9.23
CA PRO A 75 -30.75 -11.38 -9.24
C PRO A 75 -30.02 -10.26 -10.00
N THR A 76 -30.44 -10.03 -11.25
CA THR A 76 -30.21 -8.79 -11.99
C THR A 76 -31.07 -7.70 -11.38
N ASN A 77 -30.53 -6.89 -10.47
CA ASN A 77 -31.02 -5.56 -10.12
C ASN A 77 -30.04 -4.86 -9.17
N PHE A 78 -29.10 -4.11 -9.76
CA PHE A 78 -28.38 -3.06 -9.03
C PHE A 78 -29.21 -1.78 -9.13
N PRO A 79 -29.53 -1.10 -8.01
CA PRO A 79 -30.10 0.24 -8.05
C PRO A 79 -29.07 1.21 -8.66
N SER A 80 -29.52 1.99 -9.63
CA SER A 80 -28.82 3.15 -10.18
C SER A 80 -28.46 4.14 -9.07
N PHE A 81 -27.18 4.51 -8.99
CA PHE A 81 -26.70 5.59 -8.12
C PHE A 81 -26.86 6.93 -8.83
N ASP A 82 -28.08 7.46 -8.80
CA ASP A 82 -28.36 8.88 -9.00
C ASP A 82 -29.40 9.24 -7.94
N ASP A 83 -28.96 9.87 -6.84
CA ASP A 83 -29.73 10.73 -5.93
C ASP A 83 -28.97 10.91 -4.61
N GLU A 84 -27.95 11.78 -4.59
CA GLU A 84 -27.61 12.60 -3.40
C GLU A 84 -26.55 13.66 -3.77
N GLN A 85 -26.87 14.50 -4.75
CA GLN A 85 -26.27 15.82 -4.93
C GLN A 85 -27.41 16.81 -5.07
N ASN A 86 -27.98 17.26 -3.95
CA ASN A 86 -28.75 18.51 -3.86
C ASN A 86 -29.09 18.81 -2.40
N ALA A 87 -28.18 19.51 -1.70
CA ALA A 87 -28.52 20.32 -0.53
C ALA A 87 -27.33 21.20 -0.13
N SER A 88 -27.09 22.29 -0.86
CA SER A 88 -26.64 23.60 -0.34
C SER A 88 -26.15 24.48 -1.49
N ASP A 89 -27.06 25.25 -2.08
CA ASP A 89 -26.78 26.64 -2.46
C ASP A 89 -28.07 27.31 -2.93
N SER A 90 -28.67 28.08 -2.03
CA SER A 90 -29.76 28.99 -2.34
C SER A 90 -29.28 30.41 -2.08
N SER A 91 -28.87 31.12 -3.13
CA SER A 91 -29.08 32.57 -3.20
C SER A 91 -29.05 33.07 -4.65
N GLY A 92 -30.14 33.73 -5.04
CA GLY A 92 -30.10 34.91 -5.90
C GLY A 92 -30.01 34.68 -7.41
N ASN A 93 -31.17 34.44 -8.02
CA ASN A 93 -31.42 34.60 -9.44
C ASN A 93 -31.45 36.11 -9.79
N ASP A 94 -30.72 36.54 -10.82
CA ASP A 94 -31.14 37.69 -11.63
C ASP A 94 -30.62 37.53 -13.07
N SER A 95 -31.57 37.28 -13.97
CA SER A 95 -31.37 37.14 -15.41
C SER A 95 -31.55 38.48 -16.11
N LYS A 96 -30.52 38.97 -16.80
CA LYS A 96 -30.66 39.79 -18.02
C LYS A 96 -29.51 39.52 -18.99
N ASN A 97 -29.85 39.02 -20.18
CA ASN A 97 -29.05 39.01 -21.42
C ASN A 97 -29.77 40.00 -22.40
N PRO A 98 -29.26 40.34 -23.61
CA PRO A 98 -27.99 39.97 -24.25
C PRO A 98 -27.30 41.11 -25.06
N SER A 99 -26.21 40.73 -25.75
CA SER A 99 -25.67 41.24 -27.03
C SER A 99 -24.59 42.33 -27.03
N SER A 100 -23.40 41.99 -27.56
CA SER A 100 -22.90 42.49 -28.85
C SER A 100 -21.45 42.05 -29.14
N LEU A 101 -21.19 41.82 -30.43
CA LEU A 101 -19.90 41.49 -31.05
C LEU A 101 -18.87 42.62 -30.90
N SER A 102 -17.59 42.28 -30.77
CA SER A 102 -16.55 42.78 -31.69
C SER A 102 -15.22 42.03 -31.56
N SER A 103 -14.58 41.88 -32.71
CA SER A 103 -13.35 41.19 -33.08
C SER A 103 -12.03 41.85 -32.64
N SER A 104 -10.97 41.04 -32.69
CA SER A 104 -9.55 41.38 -32.92
C SER A 104 -8.70 41.80 -31.72
N SER A 105 -7.77 40.94 -31.30
CA SER A 105 -6.39 40.95 -31.80
C SER A 105 -5.59 39.75 -31.28
N LYS A 106 -4.67 39.30 -32.11
CA LYS A 106 -3.81 38.13 -32.00
C LYS A 106 -2.49 38.55 -31.37
N GLU A 107 -2.07 37.97 -30.25
CA GLU A 107 -0.65 37.91 -29.86
C GLU A 107 -0.35 36.72 -28.93
N THR A 108 0.71 36.01 -29.32
CA THR A 108 1.57 34.95 -28.75
C THR A 108 1.52 34.53 -27.26
N SER A 109 1.64 33.20 -27.04
CA SER A 109 1.73 32.37 -25.80
C SER A 109 2.86 32.69 -24.79
N PRO A 110 3.09 31.92 -23.68
CA PRO A 110 2.20 31.08 -22.83
C PRO A 110 2.32 31.42 -21.31
N ASP A 111 1.25 31.29 -20.52
CA ASP A 111 1.39 31.24 -19.04
C ASP A 111 0.40 30.28 -18.37
N ALA A 112 0.97 29.39 -17.56
CA ALA A 112 0.25 28.50 -16.65
C ALA A 112 -0.25 29.30 -15.43
N PRO A 113 -1.41 28.97 -14.82
CA PRO A 113 -1.87 29.71 -13.66
C PRO A 113 -1.04 29.36 -12.42
N SER A 114 -0.26 30.34 -11.98
CA SER A 114 0.46 30.39 -10.71
C SER A 114 -0.52 30.59 -9.55
N ASN A 115 -0.72 29.55 -8.74
CA ASN A 115 -1.15 29.66 -7.34
C ASN A 115 -0.36 28.65 -6.51
N VAL A 116 0.94 28.90 -6.37
CA VAL A 116 1.82 28.15 -5.47
C VAL A 116 2.17 29.08 -4.31
N SER A 117 1.53 28.86 -3.16
CA SER A 117 1.91 29.53 -1.91
C SER A 117 3.05 28.77 -1.25
N HIS A 118 4.17 29.45 -1.00
CA HIS A 118 5.28 28.91 -0.21
C HIS A 118 4.98 29.05 1.30
N LEU A 119 5.13 27.97 2.06
CA LEU A 119 5.06 27.98 3.53
C LEU A 119 6.40 28.47 4.13
N PRO A 120 6.38 29.11 5.31
CA PRO A 120 7.59 29.60 5.97
C PRO A 120 8.55 28.46 6.37
N LYS A 121 9.86 28.75 6.31
CA LYS A 121 10.99 27.79 6.42
C LYS A 121 11.11 27.00 7.74
N ASN A 122 10.20 27.17 8.70
CA ASN A 122 10.33 26.67 10.07
C ASN A 122 9.22 25.73 10.54
N GLU A 123 8.28 25.34 9.67
CA GLU A 123 7.28 24.32 10.01
C GLU A 123 7.85 22.90 9.83
N THR A 124 7.92 22.16 10.93
CA THR A 124 8.33 20.75 10.97
C THR A 124 7.19 19.77 10.72
N SER A 125 5.95 20.26 10.69
CA SER A 125 4.75 19.44 10.47
C SER A 125 4.01 19.88 9.22
N ILE A 126 3.57 18.92 8.40
CA ILE A 126 2.59 19.19 7.34
C ILE A 126 1.26 19.44 8.05
N GLU A 127 0.90 20.70 8.26
CA GLU A 127 -0.33 21.06 8.96
C GLU A 127 -1.56 20.70 8.13
N ARG A 128 -2.55 20.07 8.77
CA ARG A 128 -3.84 19.80 8.17
C ARG A 128 -4.58 21.10 7.91
N ARG A 129 -5.04 21.29 6.68
CA ARG A 129 -6.02 22.34 6.36
C ARG A 129 -7.32 21.70 5.91
N SER A 130 -8.27 21.63 6.83
CA SER A 130 -9.63 21.19 6.51
C SER A 130 -10.24 22.16 5.49
N GLY A 131 -10.54 21.68 4.28
CA GLY A 131 -11.25 22.45 3.25
C GLY A 131 -10.38 23.28 2.29
N SER A 132 -9.05 23.25 2.36
CA SER A 132 -8.19 23.90 1.36
C SER A 132 -7.61 22.84 0.42
N ASN A 133 -8.09 22.79 -0.82
CA ASN A 133 -7.46 22.03 -1.93
C ASN A 133 -6.17 22.72 -2.42
N SER A 134 -5.38 23.28 -1.49
CA SER A 134 -4.14 23.97 -1.84
C SER A 134 -3.04 22.98 -2.17
N ILE A 135 -2.21 23.40 -3.11
CA ILE A 135 -0.99 22.69 -3.50
C ILE A 135 0.17 23.55 -3.02
N VAL A 136 1.05 22.97 -2.21
CA VAL A 136 2.23 23.66 -1.68
C VAL A 136 3.49 22.86 -1.97
N MET A 137 4.62 23.54 -2.07
CA MET A 137 5.91 22.88 -2.14
C MET A 137 6.40 22.54 -0.73
N ALA A 138 6.86 21.30 -0.52
CA ALA A 138 7.41 20.90 0.76
C ALA A 138 8.73 21.64 1.05
N SER A 139 8.94 22.01 2.31
CA SER A 139 10.22 22.54 2.78
C SER A 139 11.29 21.44 2.86
N SER A 140 12.56 21.84 2.94
CA SER A 140 13.67 20.88 3.10
C SER A 140 13.56 20.05 4.39
N SER A 141 12.99 20.60 5.47
CA SER A 141 12.74 19.86 6.72
C SER A 141 11.66 18.80 6.51
N GLN A 142 10.53 19.15 5.87
CA GLN A 142 9.46 18.21 5.55
C GLN A 142 9.96 17.06 4.65
N ILE A 143 10.78 17.38 3.64
CA ILE A 143 11.40 16.36 2.78
C ILE A 143 12.32 15.44 3.59
N SER A 144 13.12 15.99 4.51
CA SER A 144 13.98 15.19 5.40
C SER A 144 13.17 14.24 6.29
N ASP A 145 12.05 14.71 6.83
CA ASP A 145 11.17 13.89 7.66
C ASP A 145 10.48 12.78 6.86
N LEU A 146 9.93 13.09 5.68
CA LEU A 146 9.36 12.07 4.79
C LEU A 146 10.40 11.03 4.37
N LYS A 147 11.62 11.48 4.04
CA LYS A 147 12.75 10.61 3.70
C LYS A 147 13.15 9.69 4.86
N LYS A 148 13.11 10.19 6.10
CA LYS A 148 13.37 9.37 7.30
C LYS A 148 12.38 8.21 7.39
N TYR A 149 11.08 8.46 7.22
CA TYR A 149 10.08 7.39 7.32
C TYR A 149 10.11 6.42 6.15
N ALA A 150 10.48 6.88 4.94
CA ALA A 150 10.82 5.99 3.83
C ALA A 150 12.02 5.09 4.17
N GLY A 151 13.06 5.66 4.77
CA GLY A 151 14.21 4.91 5.26
C GLY A 151 13.89 3.89 6.37
N ILE A 152 12.96 4.22 7.27
CA ILE A 152 12.48 3.28 8.30
C ILE A 152 11.66 2.15 7.66
N ALA A 153 10.79 2.46 6.70
CA ALA A 153 10.04 1.44 5.97
C ALA A 153 10.96 0.48 5.20
N SER A 154 12.09 0.95 4.67
CA SER A 154 13.04 0.08 3.94
C SER A 154 13.71 -0.96 4.85
N ILE A 155 13.82 -0.71 6.16
CA ILE A 155 14.37 -1.66 7.15
C ILE A 155 13.58 -2.98 7.15
N ALA A 156 12.28 -2.96 6.87
CA ALA A 156 11.46 -4.16 6.86
C ALA A 156 11.88 -5.18 5.77
N TYR A 157 12.65 -4.75 4.77
CA TYR A 157 13.23 -5.63 3.75
C TYR A 157 14.57 -6.25 4.16
N CYS A 158 15.10 -5.93 5.34
CA CYS A 158 16.36 -6.47 5.86
C CYS A 158 16.17 -7.87 6.47
N PRO A 159 16.79 -8.92 5.90
CA PRO A 159 16.76 -10.26 6.49
C PRO A 159 17.40 -10.29 7.88
N THR A 160 18.39 -9.43 8.12
CA THR A 160 19.04 -9.27 9.43
C THR A 160 18.05 -8.85 10.52
N VAL A 161 17.05 -8.03 10.18
CA VAL A 161 16.01 -7.62 11.12
C VAL A 161 14.93 -8.69 11.24
N ILE A 162 14.28 -9.05 10.13
CA ILE A 162 13.09 -9.92 10.18
C ILE A 162 13.44 -11.36 10.56
N ALA A 163 14.44 -11.95 9.90
CA ALA A 163 14.80 -13.36 10.07
C ALA A 163 15.81 -13.55 11.21
N MET A 164 16.84 -12.70 11.28
CA MET A 164 17.92 -12.85 12.28
C MET A 164 17.65 -12.10 13.59
N LYS A 165 16.62 -11.23 13.65
CA LYS A 165 16.25 -10.46 14.84
C LYS A 165 17.39 -9.59 15.38
N GLN A 166 18.22 -9.05 14.49
CA GLN A 166 19.34 -8.18 14.81
C GLN A 166 19.08 -6.74 14.35
N TRP A 167 19.47 -5.76 15.18
CA TRP A 167 19.33 -4.34 14.89
C TRP A 167 20.66 -3.68 14.50
N ASN A 168 21.33 -4.23 13.49
CA ASN A 168 22.69 -3.82 13.11
C ASN A 168 22.84 -3.46 11.62
N CYS A 169 21.73 -3.44 10.87
CA CYS A 169 21.71 -3.11 9.45
C CYS A 169 22.06 -1.64 9.17
N ILE A 170 22.50 -1.32 7.95
CA ILE A 170 22.87 0.06 7.55
C ILE A 170 21.70 1.04 7.79
N PRO A 171 20.47 0.80 7.28
CA PRO A 171 19.37 1.72 7.53
C PRO A 171 18.94 1.74 9.01
N CYS A 172 19.12 0.64 9.76
CA CYS A 172 18.87 0.59 11.20
C CYS A 172 19.70 1.64 11.93
N ARG A 173 21.03 1.64 11.72
CA ARG A 173 21.96 2.58 12.37
C ARG A 173 21.75 4.02 11.91
N LYS A 174 21.28 4.20 10.67
CA LYS A 174 21.06 5.52 10.08
C LYS A 174 19.81 6.22 10.61
N TYR A 175 18.68 5.49 10.71
CA TYR A 175 17.38 6.12 11.01
C TYR A 175 16.90 5.88 12.45
N ILE A 176 17.37 4.82 13.11
CA ILE A 176 17.01 4.47 14.49
C ILE A 176 18.25 3.87 15.19
N SER A 177 19.26 4.71 15.40
CA SER A 177 20.57 4.28 15.93
C SER A 177 20.51 3.64 17.32
N ASP A 178 19.56 4.06 18.16
CA ASP A 178 19.30 3.54 19.50
C ASP A 178 18.17 2.48 19.54
N GLY A 179 17.82 1.93 18.37
CA GLY A 179 16.68 1.04 18.22
C GLY A 179 16.78 -0.23 19.06
N LYS A 180 15.76 -0.48 19.88
CA LYS A 180 15.60 -1.73 20.64
C LYS A 180 14.47 -2.55 20.02
N LEU A 181 14.83 -3.64 19.35
CA LEU A 181 13.88 -4.52 18.69
C LEU A 181 13.02 -5.24 19.75
N ILE A 182 11.71 -4.96 19.76
CA ILE A 182 10.76 -5.53 20.72
C ILE A 182 10.23 -6.87 20.23
N THR A 183 9.86 -6.95 18.95
CA THR A 183 9.39 -8.18 18.32
C THR A 183 9.51 -8.11 16.80
N THR A 184 9.60 -9.27 16.17
CA THR A 184 9.38 -9.46 14.74
C THR A 184 8.24 -10.42 14.55
N PHE A 185 7.52 -10.30 13.44
CA PHE A 185 6.40 -11.17 13.11
C PHE A 185 6.39 -11.51 11.63
N LYS A 186 5.93 -12.73 11.35
CA LYS A 186 5.78 -13.27 10.01
C LYS A 186 4.51 -14.13 9.95
N SER A 187 3.71 -13.94 8.92
CA SER A 187 2.72 -14.92 8.48
C SER A 187 3.21 -15.58 7.19
N ILE A 188 3.15 -16.91 7.13
CA ILE A 188 3.50 -17.67 5.92
C ILE A 188 2.37 -17.54 4.88
N VAL A 189 1.11 -17.55 5.35
CA VAL A 189 -0.08 -17.59 4.48
C VAL A 189 -0.18 -16.34 3.62
N SER A 190 0.02 -15.16 4.23
CA SER A 190 -0.08 -13.87 3.55
C SER A 190 1.28 -13.25 3.19
N ASP A 191 2.40 -13.94 3.46
CA ASP A 191 3.76 -13.38 3.45
C ASP A 191 3.87 -11.99 4.15
N THR A 192 3.08 -11.80 5.20
CA THR A 192 3.11 -10.57 6.00
C THR A 192 4.32 -10.60 6.91
N ASN A 193 5.18 -9.60 6.81
CA ASN A 193 6.38 -9.50 7.63
C ASN A 193 6.45 -8.11 8.26
N GLY A 194 6.96 -8.02 9.48
CA GLY A 194 7.14 -6.74 10.14
C GLY A 194 7.80 -6.85 11.49
N PHE A 195 7.94 -5.70 12.15
CA PHE A 195 8.57 -5.60 13.46
C PHE A 195 8.03 -4.44 14.29
N VAL A 196 8.31 -4.51 15.59
CA VAL A 196 8.17 -3.41 16.54
C VAL A 196 9.55 -3.09 17.10
N VAL A 197 9.96 -1.82 17.02
CA VAL A 197 11.20 -1.31 17.60
C VAL A 197 10.92 -0.04 18.39
N THR A 198 11.64 0.20 19.48
CA THR A 198 11.56 1.45 20.23
C THR A 198 12.83 2.28 20.05
N SER A 199 12.67 3.60 20.13
CA SER A 199 13.76 4.57 20.19
C SER A 199 13.51 5.51 21.36
N ALA A 200 14.46 5.57 22.29
CA ALA A 200 14.35 6.42 23.47
C ALA A 200 14.66 7.88 23.13
N SER A 201 15.68 8.11 22.29
CA SER A 201 16.03 9.43 21.79
C SER A 201 14.89 10.09 21.01
N GLN A 202 14.10 9.30 20.28
CA GLN A 202 12.95 9.78 19.51
C GLN A 202 11.63 9.67 20.27
N LYS A 203 11.61 9.11 21.49
CA LYS A 203 10.40 8.78 22.27
C LYS A 203 9.31 8.14 21.42
N THR A 204 9.69 7.13 20.63
CA THR A 204 8.81 6.56 19.62
C THR A 204 8.86 5.03 19.62
N ILE A 205 7.68 4.42 19.51
CA ILE A 205 7.46 3.03 19.16
C ILE A 205 7.17 2.98 17.66
N PHE A 206 8.00 2.30 16.88
CA PHE A 206 7.76 2.09 15.46
C PHE A 206 7.17 0.71 15.23
N LEU A 207 6.00 0.67 14.59
CA LEU A 207 5.41 -0.53 14.01
C LEU A 207 5.63 -0.48 12.50
N VAL A 208 6.40 -1.42 11.97
CA VAL A 208 6.82 -1.39 10.57
C VAL A 208 6.38 -2.66 9.85
N PHE A 209 5.74 -2.49 8.70
CA PHE A 209 5.31 -3.57 7.83
C PHE A 209 6.10 -3.59 6.52
N ARG A 210 6.48 -4.79 6.08
CA ARG A 210 7.12 -5.04 4.79
C ARG A 210 6.06 -5.17 3.71
N GLY A 211 6.32 -4.62 2.53
CA GLY A 211 5.58 -5.00 1.32
C GLY A 211 6.02 -6.36 0.75
N THR A 212 5.39 -6.75 -0.35
CA THR A 212 5.76 -7.98 -1.07
C THR A 212 7.17 -7.85 -1.66
N THR A 213 7.87 -8.98 -1.87
CA THR A 213 9.17 -8.98 -2.56
C THR A 213 9.04 -9.16 -4.09
N SER A 214 7.87 -9.58 -4.55
CA SER A 214 7.53 -9.84 -5.96
C SER A 214 6.51 -8.81 -6.50
N TYR A 215 6.97 -7.57 -6.68
CA TYR A 215 6.09 -6.42 -6.96
C TYR A 215 5.32 -6.50 -8.28
N GLN A 216 5.95 -6.95 -9.36
CA GLN A 216 5.32 -6.98 -10.69
C GLN A 216 4.07 -7.85 -10.72
N GLN A 217 4.13 -9.03 -10.08
CA GLN A 217 2.97 -9.92 -9.93
C GLN A 217 1.92 -9.33 -8.98
N SER A 218 2.37 -8.67 -7.91
CA SER A 218 1.47 -8.15 -6.88
C SER A 218 0.53 -7.05 -7.38
N VAL A 219 0.98 -6.19 -8.30
CA VAL A 219 0.15 -5.07 -8.83
C VAL A 219 -1.00 -5.59 -9.70
N VAL A 220 -0.80 -6.70 -10.41
CA VAL A 220 -1.84 -7.31 -11.25
C VAL A 220 -2.91 -8.00 -10.39
N ASP A 221 -2.52 -8.61 -9.27
CA ASP A 221 -3.40 -9.33 -8.34
C ASP A 221 -4.07 -8.45 -7.26
N MET A 222 -3.86 -7.12 -7.29
CA MET A 222 -4.44 -6.17 -6.32
C MET A 222 -5.94 -5.87 -6.55
N MET A 223 -6.58 -6.51 -7.53
CA MET A 223 -8.03 -6.42 -7.71
C MET A 223 -8.75 -7.43 -6.80
N ALA A 224 -8.94 -7.08 -5.52
CA ALA A 224 -9.73 -7.90 -4.60
C ALA A 224 -11.04 -7.25 -4.14
N ASN A 225 -11.90 -8.12 -3.62
CA ASN A 225 -13.20 -7.77 -3.08
C ASN A 225 -13.09 -6.98 -1.77
N PHE A 226 -14.10 -6.14 -1.55
CA PHE A 226 -14.33 -5.47 -0.29
C PHE A 226 -14.81 -6.44 0.80
N VAL A 227 -14.35 -6.24 2.02
CA VAL A 227 -14.91 -6.83 3.24
C VAL A 227 -15.24 -5.72 4.25
N PRO A 228 -16.23 -5.92 5.13
CA PRO A 228 -16.54 -4.95 6.17
C PRO A 228 -15.34 -4.69 7.09
N PHE A 229 -15.02 -3.41 7.29
CA PHE A 229 -14.10 -3.01 8.34
C PHE A 229 -14.86 -3.03 9.67
N SER A 230 -14.43 -3.89 10.60
CA SER A 230 -15.22 -4.15 11.81
C SER A 230 -15.47 -2.88 12.60
N LYS A 231 -16.68 -2.74 13.16
CA LYS A 231 -17.14 -1.63 14.03
C LYS A 231 -17.49 -0.31 13.34
N VAL A 232 -17.35 -0.18 12.01
CA VAL A 232 -17.73 1.04 11.29
C VAL A 232 -18.74 0.71 10.20
N SER A 233 -19.99 1.14 10.39
CA SER A 233 -21.10 0.81 9.49
C SER A 233 -20.83 1.30 8.06
N GLY A 234 -20.89 0.38 7.09
CA GLY A 234 -20.68 0.66 5.68
C GLY A 234 -19.23 0.97 5.25
N ALA A 235 -18.28 1.02 6.19
CA ALA A 235 -16.86 1.09 5.85
C ALA A 235 -16.39 -0.28 5.35
N MET A 236 -15.80 -0.28 4.16
CA MET A 236 -15.32 -1.49 3.52
C MET A 236 -13.84 -1.33 3.18
N VAL A 237 -13.07 -2.40 3.33
CA VAL A 237 -11.63 -2.46 3.05
C VAL A 237 -11.29 -3.64 2.16
N HIS A 238 -10.17 -3.56 1.46
CA HIS A 238 -9.67 -4.65 0.63
C HIS A 238 -9.42 -5.92 1.49
N ALA A 239 -10.03 -7.04 1.09
CA ALA A 239 -10.00 -8.31 1.85
C ALA A 239 -8.59 -8.78 2.20
N GLY A 240 -7.69 -8.82 1.22
CA GLY A 240 -6.32 -9.27 1.39
C GLY A 240 -5.56 -8.45 2.45
N PHE A 241 -5.59 -7.12 2.33
CA PHE A 241 -4.91 -6.22 3.26
C PHE A 241 -5.45 -6.40 4.68
N TYR A 242 -6.77 -6.43 4.86
CA TYR A 242 -7.36 -6.56 6.19
C TYR A 242 -7.09 -7.93 6.83
N ASN A 243 -7.22 -9.02 6.08
CA ASN A 243 -6.93 -10.36 6.56
C ASN A 243 -5.45 -10.51 6.94
N SER A 244 -4.54 -9.94 6.14
CA SER A 244 -3.10 -9.97 6.41
C SER A 244 -2.73 -9.32 7.75
N VAL A 245 -3.39 -8.22 8.13
CA VAL A 245 -3.19 -7.58 9.45
C VAL A 245 -3.80 -8.42 10.58
N LYS A 246 -5.00 -8.97 10.38
CA LYS A 246 -5.66 -9.84 11.38
C LYS A 246 -4.82 -11.07 11.73
N GLU A 247 -4.06 -11.61 10.79
CA GLU A 247 -3.17 -12.76 11.03
C GLU A 247 -2.04 -12.44 12.00
N VAL A 248 -1.53 -11.20 12.01
CA VAL A 248 -0.34 -10.81 12.78
C VAL A 248 -0.62 -9.87 13.95
N VAL A 249 -1.86 -9.42 14.13
CA VAL A 249 -2.21 -8.44 15.17
C VAL A 249 -1.87 -8.90 16.58
N ASN A 250 -2.02 -10.20 16.86
CA ASN A 250 -1.69 -10.77 18.16
C ASN A 250 -0.18 -10.83 18.43
N ASN A 251 0.67 -10.69 17.39
CA ASN A 251 2.12 -10.65 17.55
C ASN A 251 2.62 -9.26 17.97
N TYR A 252 2.04 -8.18 17.45
CA TYR A 252 2.50 -6.82 17.74
C TYR A 252 1.68 -6.10 18.81
N TYR A 253 0.35 -6.28 18.85
CA TYR A 253 -0.53 -5.45 19.68
C TYR A 253 -0.22 -5.54 21.17
N PRO A 254 -0.11 -6.74 21.79
CA PRO A 254 0.20 -6.83 23.22
C PRO A 254 1.58 -6.24 23.58
N LYS A 255 2.53 -6.29 22.64
CA LYS A 255 3.87 -5.73 22.81
C LYS A 255 3.84 -4.21 22.80
N ILE A 256 3.16 -3.61 21.83
CA ILE A 256 2.97 -2.15 21.79
C ILE A 256 2.21 -1.69 23.03
N GLN A 257 1.15 -2.40 23.42
CA GLN A 257 0.36 -2.07 24.61
C GLN A 257 1.20 -2.09 25.90
N SER A 258 2.10 -3.06 26.04
CA SER A 258 3.01 -3.13 27.19
C SER A 258 4.03 -1.98 27.19
N VAL A 259 4.61 -1.66 26.03
CA VAL A 259 5.63 -0.62 25.91
C VAL A 259 5.03 0.77 26.13
N ILE A 260 3.87 1.09 25.54
CA ILE A 260 3.25 2.42 25.67
C ILE A 260 2.79 2.68 27.11
N LYS A 261 2.31 1.65 27.84
CA LYS A 261 1.98 1.77 29.27
C LYS A 261 3.20 2.07 30.13
N ALA A 262 4.35 1.50 29.79
CA ALA A 262 5.61 1.76 30.49
C ALA A 262 6.27 3.10 30.09
N ASN A 263 5.89 3.66 28.94
CA ASN A 263 6.47 4.89 28.38
C ASN A 263 5.35 5.80 27.85
N PRO A 264 4.52 6.38 28.74
CA PRO A 264 3.30 7.11 28.35
C PRO A 264 3.57 8.39 27.55
N ASP A 265 4.80 8.89 27.55
CA ASP A 265 5.25 10.04 26.76
C ASP A 265 5.72 9.66 25.35
N TYR A 266 5.71 8.37 25.00
CA TYR A 266 6.08 7.92 23.67
C TYR A 266 4.90 8.06 22.70
N LYS A 267 5.23 8.27 21.41
CA LYS A 267 4.27 8.10 20.32
C LYS A 267 4.42 6.76 19.63
N VAL A 268 3.38 6.32 18.93
CA VAL A 268 3.39 5.19 18.02
C VAL A 268 3.40 5.71 16.60
N VAL A 269 4.47 5.39 15.86
CA VAL A 269 4.52 5.61 14.42
C VAL A 269 4.32 4.29 13.71
N VAL A 270 3.34 4.23 12.81
CA VAL A 270 3.12 3.07 11.95
C VAL A 270 3.57 3.40 10.54
N THR A 271 4.43 2.57 9.95
CA THR A 271 4.93 2.82 8.59
C THR A 271 5.10 1.55 7.77
N GLY A 272 5.10 1.72 6.45
CA GLY A 272 5.29 0.63 5.52
C GLY A 272 5.33 1.11 4.07
N HIS A 273 5.96 0.29 3.24
CA HIS A 273 6.06 0.48 1.80
C HIS A 273 5.16 -0.50 1.06
N SER A 274 4.56 -0.09 -0.07
CA SER A 274 3.74 -0.95 -0.92
C SER A 274 2.56 -1.58 -0.15
N LEU A 275 2.35 -2.89 -0.26
CA LEU A 275 1.43 -3.66 0.60
C LEU A 275 1.61 -3.37 2.10
N GLY A 276 2.85 -3.18 2.56
CA GLY A 276 3.14 -2.82 3.94
C GLY A 276 2.57 -1.45 4.34
N GLY A 277 2.41 -0.53 3.39
CA GLY A 277 1.70 0.74 3.62
C GLY A 277 0.21 0.52 3.88
N ALA A 278 -0.44 -0.40 3.14
CA ALA A 278 -1.84 -0.73 3.39
C ALA A 278 -2.03 -1.36 4.77
N GLN A 279 -1.11 -2.26 5.15
CA GLN A 279 -1.07 -2.87 6.48
C GLN A 279 -0.83 -1.83 7.57
N ALA A 280 0.06 -0.85 7.33
CA ALA A 280 0.34 0.24 8.25
C ALA A 280 -0.91 1.11 8.49
N LEU A 281 -1.65 1.48 7.44
CA LEU A 281 -2.89 2.24 7.58
C LEU A 281 -3.90 1.46 8.43
N ILE A 282 -4.18 0.21 8.08
CA ILE A 282 -5.15 -0.65 8.79
C ILE A 282 -4.72 -0.85 10.25
N ALA A 283 -3.46 -1.15 10.51
CA ALA A 283 -2.96 -1.39 11.85
C ALA A 283 -3.01 -0.12 12.72
N GLY A 284 -2.64 1.04 12.17
CA GLY A 284 -2.69 2.31 12.90
C GLY A 284 -4.11 2.70 13.31
N VAL A 285 -5.10 2.53 12.42
CA VAL A 285 -6.50 2.80 12.76
C VAL A 285 -7.11 1.71 13.65
N ASP A 286 -6.64 0.45 13.59
CA ASP A 286 -7.02 -0.61 14.53
C ASP A 286 -6.53 -0.30 15.95
N LEU A 287 -5.30 0.20 16.13
CA LEU A 287 -4.81 0.62 17.45
C LEU A 287 -5.75 1.65 18.10
N TYR A 288 -6.12 2.70 17.34
CA TYR A 288 -7.06 3.74 17.77
C TYR A 288 -8.43 3.17 18.15
N ASN A 289 -9.01 2.30 17.31
CA ASN A 289 -10.34 1.74 17.55
C ASN A 289 -10.38 0.68 18.66
N ARG A 290 -9.26 0.00 18.89
CA ARG A 290 -9.18 -1.12 19.82
C ARG A 290 -9.02 -0.66 21.26
N ASP A 291 -8.19 0.36 21.50
CA ASP A 291 -7.90 0.85 22.85
C ASP A 291 -7.75 2.38 22.84
N PRO A 292 -8.86 3.13 22.74
CA PRO A 292 -8.84 4.59 22.67
C PRO A 292 -8.32 5.25 23.96
N SER A 293 -8.18 4.48 25.06
CA SER A 293 -7.56 4.95 26.30
C SER A 293 -6.03 5.07 26.19
N LEU A 294 -5.42 4.32 25.27
CA LEU A 294 -3.97 4.31 25.04
C LEU A 294 -3.57 4.98 23.72
N PHE A 295 -4.44 4.92 22.71
CA PHE A 295 -4.12 5.37 21.35
C PHE A 295 -5.14 6.41 20.89
N ASN A 296 -4.64 7.59 20.50
CA ASN A 296 -5.45 8.70 20.01
C ASN A 296 -4.71 9.46 18.92
N SER A 297 -5.37 10.47 18.35
CA SER A 297 -4.84 11.31 17.27
C SER A 297 -3.54 12.06 17.59
N LYS A 298 -3.20 12.23 18.87
CA LYS A 298 -1.98 12.96 19.30
C LYS A 298 -0.76 12.06 19.44
N ASN A 299 -0.95 10.76 19.64
CA ASN A 299 0.15 9.81 19.86
C ASN A 299 0.23 8.70 18.82
N VAL A 300 -0.66 8.66 17.83
CA VAL A 300 -0.56 7.77 16.67
C VAL A 300 -0.33 8.59 15.40
N GLU A 301 0.73 8.26 14.67
CA GLU A 301 1.03 8.81 13.35
C GLU A 301 1.26 7.67 12.35
N ILE A 302 0.87 7.89 11.10
CA ILE A 302 0.98 6.92 10.01
C ILE A 302 1.73 7.56 8.85
N TYR A 303 2.81 6.92 8.41
CA TYR A 303 3.58 7.32 7.23
C TYR A 303 3.61 6.16 6.26
N THR A 304 3.17 6.35 5.03
CA THR A 304 3.15 5.28 4.03
C THR A 304 3.85 5.70 2.75
N ILE A 305 4.45 4.72 2.08
CA ILE A 305 5.29 4.92 0.91
C ILE A 305 4.78 4.01 -0.21
N GLY A 306 4.35 4.58 -1.34
CA GLY A 306 3.79 3.78 -2.43
C GLY A 306 2.58 2.96 -2.02
N GLN A 307 1.74 3.49 -1.14
CA GLN A 307 0.61 2.78 -0.56
C GLN A 307 -0.55 2.63 -1.58
N PRO A 308 -1.10 1.43 -1.80
CA PRO A 308 -2.33 1.25 -2.58
C PRO A 308 -3.56 1.80 -1.85
N ARG A 309 -4.66 2.01 -2.58
CA ARG A 309 -5.95 2.37 -1.97
C ARG A 309 -6.44 1.21 -1.11
N VAL A 310 -6.95 1.53 0.08
CA VAL A 310 -7.25 0.50 1.10
C VAL A 310 -8.73 0.21 1.25
N GLY A 311 -9.59 1.22 1.12
CA GLY A 311 -11.00 1.08 1.42
C GLY A 311 -11.88 2.01 0.61
N ASN A 312 -13.18 1.90 0.84
CA ASN A 312 -14.17 2.72 0.17
C ASN A 312 -14.24 4.15 0.72
N THR A 313 -15.04 5.01 0.08
CA THR A 313 -15.27 6.39 0.54
C THR A 313 -15.73 6.48 1.99
N LYS A 314 -16.58 5.54 2.46
CA LYS A 314 -17.02 5.52 3.86
C LYS A 314 -15.87 5.22 4.83
N PHE A 315 -14.99 4.28 4.48
CA PHE A 315 -13.77 4.02 5.24
C PHE A 315 -12.85 5.24 5.23
N ALA A 316 -12.56 5.84 4.08
CA ALA A 316 -11.67 7.00 3.97
C ALA A 316 -12.17 8.20 4.79
N LYS A 317 -13.46 8.54 4.68
CA LYS A 317 -14.08 9.62 5.49
C LYS A 317 -14.06 9.32 6.98
N TRP A 318 -14.32 8.06 7.36
CA TRP A 318 -14.23 7.66 8.76
C TRP A 318 -12.80 7.78 9.29
N VAL A 319 -11.79 7.32 8.55
CA VAL A 319 -10.39 7.46 8.95
C VAL A 319 -10.00 8.93 9.10
N ASP A 320 -10.40 9.79 8.17
CA ASP A 320 -10.15 11.24 8.27
C ASP A 320 -10.75 11.83 9.56
N SER A 321 -11.97 11.41 9.91
CA SER A 321 -12.66 11.85 11.14
C SER A 321 -11.96 11.45 12.44
N THR A 322 -11.04 10.47 12.42
CA THR A 322 -10.24 10.10 13.61
C THR A 322 -9.24 11.17 14.01
N GLY A 323 -8.85 12.04 13.07
CA GLY A 323 -7.80 13.03 13.27
C GLY A 323 -6.40 12.44 13.47
N ILE A 324 -6.15 11.16 13.13
CA ILE A 324 -4.81 10.55 13.10
C ILE A 324 -3.97 11.15 11.96
N SER A 325 -2.68 11.45 12.20
CA SER A 325 -1.84 12.07 11.16
C SER A 325 -1.42 11.02 10.16
N ILE A 326 -1.78 11.21 8.90
CA ILE A 326 -1.55 10.24 7.83
C ILE A 326 -0.84 10.96 6.69
N HIS A 327 0.40 10.56 6.45
CA HIS A 327 1.25 11.10 5.39
C HIS A 327 1.50 10.02 4.34
N ARG A 328 1.07 10.27 3.11
CA ARG A 328 1.25 9.37 1.97
C ARG A 328 2.33 9.93 1.04
N SER A 329 3.45 9.24 0.92
CA SER A 329 4.47 9.57 -0.08
C SER A 329 4.20 8.78 -1.37
N VAL A 330 4.15 9.48 -2.49
CA VAL A 330 4.02 8.91 -3.84
C VAL A 330 5.19 9.38 -4.69
N HIS A 331 5.87 8.46 -5.38
CA HIS A 331 7.03 8.81 -6.20
C HIS A 331 6.69 8.81 -7.68
N SER A 332 6.92 9.96 -8.32
CA SER A 332 6.85 10.15 -9.76
C SER A 332 5.55 9.54 -10.34
N ARG A 333 5.64 8.43 -11.07
CA ARG A 333 4.51 7.78 -11.73
C ARG A 333 4.26 6.39 -11.15
N ASP A 334 4.59 6.16 -9.88
CA ASP A 334 4.37 4.88 -9.21
C ASP A 334 2.91 4.43 -9.40
N VAL A 335 2.74 3.22 -9.96
CA VAL A 335 1.43 2.61 -10.23
C VAL A 335 0.68 2.21 -8.97
N VAL A 336 1.38 1.86 -7.89
CA VAL A 336 0.74 1.22 -6.72
C VAL A 336 -0.25 2.13 -6.01
N PRO A 337 0.03 3.44 -5.80
CA PRO A 337 -0.95 4.38 -5.30
C PRO A 337 -2.22 4.52 -6.12
N HIS A 338 -2.22 4.12 -7.40
CA HIS A 338 -3.39 4.22 -8.27
C HIS A 338 -4.22 2.93 -8.32
N VAL A 339 -3.85 1.89 -7.54
CA VAL A 339 -4.62 0.64 -7.44
C VAL A 339 -5.09 0.37 -6.01
N PRO A 340 -6.28 -0.23 -5.83
CA PRO A 340 -7.33 -0.38 -6.84
C PRO A 340 -7.87 0.99 -7.32
N PRO A 341 -8.48 1.07 -8.52
CA PRO A 341 -8.93 2.36 -9.08
C PRO A 341 -10.09 3.00 -8.30
N ARG A 342 -10.22 4.33 -8.39
CA ARG A 342 -11.35 5.06 -7.79
C ARG A 342 -12.70 4.71 -8.42
N THR A 343 -12.69 4.36 -9.70
CA THR A 343 -13.88 4.00 -10.48
C THR A 343 -14.62 2.78 -9.94
N ILE A 344 -13.95 1.92 -9.17
CA ILE A 344 -14.55 0.75 -8.50
C ILE A 344 -14.80 0.99 -7.00
N GLY A 345 -14.84 2.26 -6.58
CA GLY A 345 -15.31 2.66 -5.26
C GLY A 345 -14.26 2.77 -4.17
N TYR A 346 -12.96 2.69 -4.49
CA TYR A 346 -11.86 2.92 -3.55
C TYR A 346 -11.51 4.40 -3.44
N LEU A 347 -11.08 4.83 -2.25
CA LEU A 347 -10.64 6.21 -2.00
C LEU A 347 -9.47 6.24 -1.00
N HIS A 348 -8.45 7.05 -1.28
CA HIS A 348 -7.37 7.35 -0.35
C HIS A 348 -7.79 8.33 0.74
N VAL A 349 -7.11 8.19 1.87
CA VAL A 349 -7.12 9.11 3.01
C VAL A 349 -5.68 9.41 3.42
N GLY A 350 -5.43 10.61 3.90
CA GLY A 350 -4.13 11.15 4.25
C GLY A 350 -3.62 12.19 3.25
N VAL A 351 -2.70 13.03 3.73
CA VAL A 351 -2.09 14.10 2.95
C VAL A 351 -1.05 13.51 2.01
N GLU A 352 -1.18 13.81 0.72
CA GLU A 352 -0.28 13.31 -0.32
C GLU A 352 0.95 14.21 -0.46
N SER A 353 2.13 13.61 -0.36
CA SER A 353 3.43 14.19 -0.69
C SER A 353 3.96 13.53 -1.95
N TRP A 354 3.75 14.19 -3.09
CA TRP A 354 4.13 13.72 -4.41
C TRP A 354 5.56 14.17 -4.76
N ILE A 355 6.47 13.20 -4.76
CA ILE A 355 7.88 13.38 -5.11
C ILE A 355 7.95 13.43 -6.65
N LYS A 356 8.43 14.54 -7.19
CA LYS A 356 8.60 14.72 -8.64
C LYS A 356 9.85 13.94 -9.12
N ALA A 357 10.19 14.05 -10.40
CA ALA A 357 11.35 13.36 -10.98
C ALA A 357 12.67 13.69 -10.25
N ASP A 358 12.80 14.94 -9.76
CA ASP A 358 13.86 15.30 -8.82
C ASP A 358 13.41 14.93 -7.38
N PRO A 359 14.15 14.06 -6.67
CA PRO A 359 13.81 13.65 -5.30
C PRO A 359 13.87 14.78 -4.27
N SER A 360 14.42 15.94 -4.61
CA SER A 360 14.41 17.16 -3.79
C SER A 360 13.18 18.06 -4.02
N THR A 361 12.35 17.73 -5.01
CA THR A 361 11.13 18.47 -5.34
C THR A 361 9.90 17.65 -4.94
N VAL A 362 9.21 18.10 -3.88
CA VAL A 362 8.01 17.44 -3.38
C VAL A 362 6.84 18.42 -3.35
N GLN A 363 5.75 18.04 -4.02
CA GLN A 363 4.49 18.75 -4.04
C GLN A 363 3.55 18.12 -3.01
N VAL A 364 2.92 18.93 -2.16
CA VAL A 364 1.98 18.47 -1.13
C VAL A 364 0.58 18.92 -1.49
N CYS A 365 -0.33 17.95 -1.64
CA CYS A 365 -1.77 18.22 -1.74
C CYS A 365 -2.35 18.23 -0.33
N THR A 366 -2.70 19.42 0.19
CA THR A 366 -3.03 19.61 1.62
C THR A 366 -4.37 19.02 2.06
N SER A 367 -5.19 18.55 1.12
CA SER A 367 -6.42 17.82 1.43
C SER A 367 -6.12 16.46 2.06
N ASN A 368 -6.92 16.06 3.04
CA ASN A 368 -6.82 14.73 3.67
C ASN A 368 -7.49 13.62 2.84
N LEU A 369 -8.23 13.97 1.80
CA LEU A 369 -8.76 13.02 0.82
C LEU A 369 -8.08 13.29 -0.52
N GLU A 370 -7.81 12.22 -1.28
CA GLU A 370 -7.16 12.36 -2.58
C GLU A 370 -7.97 13.25 -3.53
N SER A 371 -7.23 13.96 -4.38
CA SER A 371 -7.77 14.87 -5.38
C SER A 371 -7.01 14.70 -6.69
N ASN A 372 -7.58 15.19 -7.79
CA ASN A 372 -7.00 15.08 -9.12
C ASN A 372 -5.82 16.06 -9.35
N SER A 373 -5.14 16.50 -8.27
CA SER A 373 -4.21 17.64 -8.28
C SER A 373 -2.74 17.26 -8.09
N CYS A 374 -2.46 16.06 -7.57
CA CYS A 374 -1.10 15.52 -7.39
C CYS A 374 -0.87 14.30 -8.29
N SER A 375 -0.50 13.13 -7.77
CA SER A 375 -0.10 12.00 -8.61
C SER A 375 -1.22 11.48 -9.49
N ASP A 376 -2.49 11.70 -9.14
CA ASP A 376 -3.64 11.34 -10.00
C ASP A 376 -3.58 12.04 -11.38
N THR A 377 -2.81 13.13 -11.53
CA THR A 377 -2.56 13.78 -12.82
C THR A 377 -1.75 12.92 -13.80
N VAL A 378 -1.05 11.89 -13.32
CA VAL A 378 -0.22 10.99 -14.14
C VAL A 378 -0.73 9.54 -14.16
N GLU A 379 -1.95 9.29 -13.67
CA GLU A 379 -2.55 7.95 -13.54
C GLU A 379 -2.54 7.17 -14.88
N ALA A 380 -2.75 7.85 -16.01
CA ALA A 380 -2.75 7.25 -17.35
C ALA A 380 -1.36 6.79 -17.84
N PHE A 381 -0.27 7.22 -17.20
CA PHE A 381 1.11 6.99 -17.64
C PHE A 381 2.01 6.44 -16.51
N THR A 382 1.45 5.58 -15.66
CA THR A 382 2.13 4.99 -14.51
C THR A 382 3.28 4.04 -14.90
N ASN A 383 4.22 3.82 -13.96
CA ASN A 383 5.42 3.02 -14.13
C ASN A 383 5.74 2.26 -12.83
N VAL A 384 5.82 0.93 -12.93
CA VAL A 384 6.19 0.05 -11.79
C VAL A 384 7.62 0.30 -11.28
N MET A 385 8.53 0.81 -12.12
CA MET A 385 9.90 1.09 -11.69
C MET A 385 9.98 2.26 -10.70
N ASP A 386 9.07 3.23 -10.80
CA ASP A 386 9.01 4.36 -9.87
C ASP A 386 8.60 3.91 -8.46
N HIS A 387 7.99 2.72 -8.32
CA HIS A 387 7.67 2.09 -7.03
C HIS A 387 8.91 1.62 -6.25
N LEU A 388 10.03 1.38 -6.93
CA LEU A 388 11.19 0.71 -6.33
C LEU A 388 12.20 1.68 -5.68
N SER A 389 11.95 2.99 -5.75
CA SER A 389 12.81 3.99 -5.12
C SER A 389 12.01 5.17 -4.62
N TYR A 390 12.33 5.64 -3.42
CA TYR A 390 11.70 6.80 -2.80
C TYR A 390 12.78 7.65 -2.13
N PHE A 391 12.89 8.93 -2.49
CA PHE A 391 13.94 9.83 -2.00
C PHE A 391 15.38 9.33 -2.24
N GLY A 392 15.58 8.54 -3.30
CA GLY A 392 16.83 7.85 -3.61
C GLY A 392 17.12 6.62 -2.73
N ILE A 393 16.16 6.18 -1.91
CA ILE A 393 16.25 4.96 -1.10
C ILE A 393 15.60 3.83 -1.89
N ARG A 394 16.33 2.73 -2.10
CA ARG A 394 15.78 1.56 -2.79
C ARG A 394 14.79 0.84 -1.87
N MET A 395 13.59 0.61 -2.39
CA MET A 395 12.55 -0.16 -1.71
C MET A 395 12.55 -1.60 -2.22
N GLY A 396 12.33 -2.56 -1.32
CA GLY A 396 12.36 -3.98 -1.65
C GLY A 396 13.68 -4.70 -1.43
N THR A 397 14.75 -3.98 -1.13
CA THR A 397 16.06 -4.54 -0.81
C THR A 397 16.69 -3.81 0.36
N CYS A 398 17.57 -4.48 1.11
CA CYS A 398 18.26 -3.90 2.27
C CYS A 398 19.67 -3.41 1.90
N PHE A 399 19.76 -2.27 1.21
CA PHE A 399 21.03 -1.62 0.86
C PHE A 399 21.00 -0.11 1.09
#